data_AF-A0A8J5XLY0-F1
#
_entry.id   AF-A0A8J5XLY0-F1
#
_cell.length_a   1.000
_cell.length_b   1.000
_cell.length_c   1.000
_cell.angle_alpha   90.00
_cell.angle_beta   90.00
_cell.angle_gamma   90.00
#
_symmetry.space_group_name_H-M   'P 1'
#
loop_
_entity.id
_entity.type
_entity.pdbx_description
1 polymer ?
#
loop_
_entity_poly.entity_id
_entity_poly.type
_entity_poly.pdbx_seq_one_letter_code
_entity_poly.pdbx_strand_id
1 'polypeptide(L)'
;MPWVPCGSSASVQDRDERPRGTPRFHPKLLRAYDIPAKPVGEGGFGVVYVGKHLKTGQKHAIKVIGASAESADVVAHEVAIMQALAKKRSPHIVRILGYEKDTWQHYLVLQACEGGELFDRIADHVFTEEEAASAVEHILRGLKACHEAGICHRDMKPENVLYSTRAIDSPLLLTDFGLSCRFKPGKKSITDWCGTTPYMAPEVFICSKERTAYSSECDLWSTGVLVYILLTGYMPFDGPERTIEANVRAGKYSMSASVMGSISERAKQFLTGLLTVDPDKRLTAASALTHAWIAGRNQRVAKPVNEEVVARLKQFAKRSRLEKKLRFVIAQHLTLSEIGQLKADFAALDSDHTGKLSHQEVQQFLAASKEQPKYSDIAEIISSLDADADGQIDITEFTAAALDVRLLLDDEKLRAVFQHMDMNHDGSLAMAELMAQLDGDPIVYDLMAEGDGNKDGKLSLDEFRALMKNRMRQAKSVVGATPGSTAAGASS
;
A
#
# COMPACT_ATOMS: atom_id res chain seq x y z
N MET A 1 -37.17 -32.05 -78.71
CA MET A 1 -37.71 -30.97 -77.86
C MET A 1 -38.01 -31.54 -76.48
N PRO A 2 -37.99 -30.78 -75.37
CA PRO A 2 -37.18 -29.61 -74.94
C PRO A 2 -36.31 -29.95 -73.68
N TRP A 3 -35.15 -29.33 -73.46
CA TRP A 3 -34.82 -28.16 -72.60
C TRP A 3 -34.83 -28.35 -71.05
N VAL A 4 -33.78 -27.79 -70.43
CA VAL A 4 -33.19 -27.96 -69.08
C VAL A 4 -33.95 -27.28 -67.94
N PRO A 5 -33.74 -27.67 -66.66
CA PRO A 5 -33.72 -26.71 -65.54
C PRO A 5 -32.45 -26.71 -64.68
N CYS A 6 -32.01 -25.47 -64.43
CA CYS A 6 -31.24 -24.83 -63.34
C CYS A 6 -30.55 -25.63 -62.23
N GLY A 7 -29.33 -25.19 -61.92
CA GLY A 7 -28.45 -25.74 -60.89
C GLY A 7 -28.75 -25.36 -59.44
N SER A 8 -28.01 -26.02 -58.57
CA SER A 8 -27.82 -25.66 -57.17
C SER A 8 -26.31 -25.52 -56.93
N SER A 9 -25.87 -24.27 -56.75
CA SER A 9 -24.57 -23.95 -56.17
C SER A 9 -24.54 -24.50 -54.74
N ALA A 10 -23.77 -25.55 -54.51
CA ALA A 10 -23.41 -25.97 -53.17
C ALA A 10 -22.68 -24.80 -52.49
N SER A 11 -23.32 -24.23 -51.46
CA SER A 11 -22.72 -23.20 -50.62
C SER A 11 -21.46 -23.78 -49.98
N VAL A 12 -20.35 -23.09 -50.23
CA VAL A 12 -19.07 -23.31 -49.56
C VAL A 12 -19.32 -23.12 -48.06
N GLN A 13 -19.49 -24.22 -47.33
CA GLN A 13 -19.29 -24.23 -45.89
C GLN A 13 -17.80 -24.09 -45.69
N ASP A 14 -17.37 -22.85 -45.45
CA ASP A 14 -16.04 -22.48 -45.03
C ASP A 14 -15.80 -23.13 -43.66
N ARG A 15 -15.39 -24.40 -43.67
CA ARG A 15 -14.95 -25.12 -42.47
C ARG A 15 -13.61 -24.53 -42.10
N ASP A 16 -13.66 -23.59 -41.16
CA ASP A 16 -12.49 -22.95 -40.57
C ASP A 16 -11.74 -23.96 -39.66
N GLU A 17 -11.14 -24.99 -40.26
CA GLU A 17 -10.21 -25.92 -39.59
C GLU A 17 -8.88 -25.17 -39.37
N ARG A 18 -8.73 -24.53 -38.19
CA ARG A 18 -7.49 -23.82 -37.84
C ARG A 18 -6.94 -24.19 -36.46
N PRO A 19 -5.62 -24.07 -36.25
CA PRO A 19 -4.91 -24.63 -35.09
C PRO A 19 -5.34 -23.96 -33.78
N ARG A 20 -5.50 -24.76 -32.72
CA ARG A 20 -5.83 -24.30 -31.37
C ARG A 20 -4.65 -23.51 -30.79
N GLY A 21 -4.88 -22.26 -30.37
CA GLY A 21 -3.94 -21.57 -29.45
C GLY A 21 -3.70 -20.07 -29.63
N THR A 22 -4.07 -19.44 -30.76
CA THR A 22 -3.90 -17.98 -30.93
C THR A 22 -5.24 -17.24 -30.72
N PRO A 23 -5.34 -16.29 -29.77
CA PRO A 23 -6.52 -15.44 -29.62
C PRO A 23 -6.76 -14.63 -30.91
N ARG A 24 -7.93 -14.79 -31.54
CA ARG A 24 -8.27 -14.05 -32.76
C ARG A 24 -9.00 -12.77 -32.38
N PHE A 25 -8.28 -11.64 -32.30
CA PHE A 25 -8.89 -10.34 -32.02
C PHE A 25 -9.73 -9.82 -33.20
N HIS A 26 -10.76 -9.03 -32.89
CA HIS A 26 -11.62 -8.38 -33.87
C HIS A 26 -10.82 -7.54 -34.89
N PRO A 27 -11.09 -7.60 -36.22
CA PRO A 27 -10.29 -6.92 -37.23
C PRO A 27 -10.17 -5.40 -37.04
N LYS A 28 -11.20 -4.74 -36.50
CA LYS A 28 -11.10 -3.30 -36.21
C LYS A 28 -10.13 -3.00 -35.06
N LEU A 29 -10.03 -3.90 -34.08
CA LEU A 29 -9.07 -3.74 -32.99
C LEU A 29 -7.65 -3.91 -33.51
N LEU A 30 -7.38 -4.92 -34.34
CA LEU A 30 -6.07 -5.12 -34.97
C LEU A 30 -5.64 -3.96 -35.89
N ARG A 31 -6.60 -3.21 -36.45
CA ARG A 31 -6.30 -1.97 -37.22
C ARG A 31 -6.01 -0.75 -36.34
N ALA A 32 -6.43 -0.78 -35.08
CA ALA A 32 -6.33 0.36 -34.15
C ALA A 32 -5.28 0.14 -33.06
N TYR A 33 -4.91 -1.09 -32.75
CA TYR A 33 -4.05 -1.47 -31.64
C TYR A 33 -2.99 -2.49 -32.06
N ASP A 34 -1.80 -2.31 -31.51
CA ASP A 34 -0.81 -3.36 -31.37
C ASP A 34 -1.10 -4.12 -30.06
N ILE A 35 -1.49 -5.39 -30.16
CA ILE A 35 -1.93 -6.22 -29.02
C ILE A 35 -0.95 -7.39 -28.84
N PRO A 36 -0.25 -7.49 -27.69
CA PRO A 36 0.64 -8.60 -27.40
C PRO A 36 -0.09 -9.94 -27.38
N ALA A 37 0.63 -11.02 -27.74
CA ALA A 37 0.07 -12.36 -27.73
C ALA A 37 -0.24 -12.91 -26.33
N LYS A 38 0.49 -12.44 -25.30
CA LYS A 38 0.32 -12.89 -23.93
C LYS A 38 -0.64 -11.96 -23.17
N PRO A 39 -1.67 -12.50 -22.49
CA PRO A 39 -2.55 -11.70 -21.66
C PRO A 39 -1.83 -11.21 -20.39
N VAL A 40 -2.35 -10.13 -19.81
CA VAL A 40 -1.88 -9.59 -18.52
C VAL A 40 -2.65 -10.17 -17.34
N GLY A 41 -3.85 -10.71 -17.57
CA GLY A 41 -4.65 -11.36 -16.53
C GLY A 41 -5.72 -12.26 -17.15
N GLU A 42 -6.01 -13.36 -16.46
CA GLU A 42 -7.06 -14.32 -16.79
C GLU A 42 -7.92 -14.53 -15.54
N GLY A 43 -9.24 -14.38 -15.67
CA GLY A 43 -10.17 -14.53 -14.55
C GLY A 43 -11.56 -15.01 -14.98
N GLY A 44 -12.46 -15.16 -14.00
CA GLY A 44 -13.83 -15.66 -14.23
C GLY A 44 -14.68 -14.81 -15.18
N PHE A 45 -14.26 -13.57 -15.46
CA PHE A 45 -14.96 -12.61 -16.32
C PHE A 45 -14.30 -12.43 -17.70
N GLY A 46 -13.31 -13.26 -18.05
CA GLY A 46 -12.62 -13.22 -19.34
C GLY A 46 -11.11 -12.99 -19.23
N VAL A 47 -10.49 -12.68 -20.38
CA VAL A 47 -9.05 -12.51 -20.52
C VAL A 47 -8.73 -11.05 -20.85
N VAL A 48 -7.75 -10.45 -20.17
CA VAL A 48 -7.38 -9.05 -20.36
C VAL A 48 -6.01 -8.93 -21.04
N TYR A 49 -5.94 -8.09 -22.06
CA TYR A 49 -4.71 -7.73 -22.77
C TYR A 49 -4.43 -6.23 -22.62
N VAL A 50 -3.16 -5.82 -22.70
CA VAL A 50 -2.78 -4.40 -22.79
C VAL A 50 -2.36 -4.11 -24.22
N GLY A 51 -3.21 -3.40 -24.97
CA GLY A 51 -2.95 -3.00 -26.35
C GLY A 51 -2.44 -1.55 -26.44
N LYS A 52 -1.48 -1.29 -27.32
CA LYS A 52 -1.00 0.06 -27.62
C LYS A 52 -1.75 0.63 -28.83
N HIS A 53 -2.49 1.72 -28.65
CA HIS A 53 -3.22 2.36 -29.72
C HIS A 53 -2.24 2.94 -30.75
N LEU A 54 -2.36 2.50 -32.02
CA LEU A 54 -1.36 2.75 -33.06
C LEU A 54 -1.18 4.24 -33.39
N LYS A 55 -2.25 5.04 -33.29
CA LYS A 55 -2.19 6.48 -33.63
C LYS A 55 -1.66 7.34 -32.50
N THR A 56 -2.02 7.03 -31.26
CA THR A 56 -1.72 7.88 -30.08
C THR A 56 -0.58 7.35 -29.24
N GLY A 57 -0.19 6.08 -29.43
CA GLY A 57 0.80 5.40 -28.60
C GLY A 57 0.31 5.08 -27.18
N GLN A 58 -0.91 5.45 -26.81
CA GLN A 58 -1.48 5.21 -25.47
C GLN A 58 -1.83 3.74 -25.28
N LYS A 59 -1.61 3.23 -24.08
CA LYS A 59 -1.98 1.86 -23.70
C LYS A 59 -3.42 1.81 -23.21
N HIS A 60 -4.18 0.81 -23.64
CA HIS A 60 -5.53 0.53 -23.20
C HIS A 60 -5.66 -0.95 -22.78
N ALA A 61 -6.51 -1.23 -21.81
CA ALA A 61 -6.86 -2.59 -21.43
C ALA A 61 -7.98 -3.10 -22.36
N ILE A 62 -7.85 -4.33 -22.86
CA ILE A 62 -8.81 -4.97 -23.76
C ILE A 62 -9.29 -6.25 -23.08
N LYS A 63 -10.50 -6.21 -22.50
CA LYS A 63 -11.16 -7.35 -21.85
C LYS A 63 -11.90 -8.14 -22.92
N VAL A 64 -11.55 -9.41 -23.06
CA VAL A 64 -12.09 -10.36 -24.05
C VAL A 64 -12.96 -11.38 -23.33
N ILE A 65 -14.22 -11.48 -23.75
CA ILE A 65 -15.23 -12.34 -23.12
C ILE A 65 -15.81 -13.25 -24.20
N GLY A 66 -15.87 -14.55 -23.95
CA GLY A 66 -16.48 -15.51 -24.88
C GLY A 66 -17.97 -15.21 -25.12
N ALA A 67 -18.41 -15.26 -26.37
CA ALA A 67 -19.79 -15.03 -26.75
C ALA A 67 -20.62 -16.29 -26.50
N SER A 68 -21.68 -16.13 -25.70
CA SER A 68 -22.78 -17.07 -25.52
C SER A 68 -24.07 -16.24 -25.42
N ALA A 69 -25.23 -16.90 -25.50
CA ALA A 69 -26.51 -16.21 -25.30
C ALA A 69 -26.57 -15.55 -23.90
N GLU A 70 -26.02 -16.21 -22.89
CA GLU A 70 -25.95 -15.73 -21.51
C GLU A 70 -24.96 -14.56 -21.36
N SER A 71 -23.79 -14.62 -22.00
CA SER A 71 -22.80 -13.54 -21.89
C SER A 71 -23.18 -12.29 -22.69
N ALA A 72 -23.98 -12.42 -23.76
CA ALA A 72 -24.39 -11.29 -24.58
C ALA A 72 -25.20 -10.24 -23.79
N ASP A 73 -26.16 -10.69 -22.99
CA ASP A 73 -26.99 -9.80 -22.17
C ASP A 73 -26.19 -9.20 -21.00
N VAL A 74 -25.35 -10.01 -20.35
CA VAL A 74 -24.47 -9.56 -19.26
C VAL A 74 -23.48 -8.48 -19.74
N VAL A 75 -22.82 -8.71 -20.88
CA VAL A 75 -21.86 -7.75 -21.44
C VAL A 75 -22.57 -6.49 -21.95
N ALA A 76 -23.73 -6.62 -22.59
CA ALA A 76 -24.50 -5.46 -23.03
C ALA A 76 -24.92 -4.59 -21.84
N HIS A 77 -25.29 -5.21 -20.72
CA HIS A 77 -25.61 -4.54 -19.47
C HIS A 77 -24.38 -3.84 -18.84
N GLU A 78 -23.23 -4.52 -18.76
CA GLU A 78 -21.96 -3.93 -18.30
C GLU A 78 -21.60 -2.69 -19.13
N VAL A 79 -21.64 -2.80 -20.46
CA VAL A 79 -21.36 -1.68 -21.39
C VAL A 79 -22.33 -0.51 -21.14
N ALA A 80 -23.63 -0.78 -20.96
CA ALA A 80 -24.62 0.26 -20.69
C ALA A 80 -24.40 0.97 -19.35
N ILE A 81 -23.95 0.23 -18.32
CA ILE A 81 -23.56 0.80 -17.02
C ILE A 81 -22.34 1.70 -17.17
N MET A 82 -21.27 1.20 -17.80
CA MET A 82 -20.03 1.97 -17.96
C MET A 82 -20.24 3.23 -18.80
N GLN A 83 -21.06 3.15 -19.86
CA GLN A 83 -21.43 4.33 -20.66
C GLN A 83 -22.23 5.36 -19.85
N ALA A 84 -23.09 4.92 -18.92
CA ALA A 84 -23.80 5.82 -18.02
C ALA A 84 -22.85 6.48 -17.01
N LEU A 85 -21.89 5.74 -16.47
CA LEU A 85 -20.86 6.25 -15.56
C LEU A 85 -19.89 7.20 -16.26
N ALA A 86 -19.56 6.96 -17.53
CA ALA A 86 -18.70 7.85 -18.31
C ALA A 86 -19.22 9.30 -18.36
N LYS A 87 -20.55 9.50 -18.25
CA LYS A 87 -21.17 10.83 -18.17
C LYS A 87 -20.83 11.58 -16.89
N LYS A 88 -20.50 10.88 -15.80
CA LYS A 88 -20.07 11.48 -14.53
C LYS A 88 -18.65 12.03 -14.58
N ARG A 89 -17.83 11.59 -15.54
CA ARG A 89 -16.41 12.00 -15.70
C ARG A 89 -15.60 11.93 -14.40
N SER A 90 -15.90 10.94 -13.55
CA SER A 90 -15.16 10.75 -12.30
C SER A 90 -13.74 10.27 -12.60
N PRO A 91 -12.70 10.87 -11.98
CA PRO A 91 -11.33 10.38 -12.09
C PRO A 91 -11.09 9.07 -11.32
N HIS A 92 -12.07 8.62 -10.53
CA HIS A 92 -11.99 7.43 -9.68
C HIS A 92 -12.80 6.24 -10.23
N ILE A 93 -13.15 6.25 -11.53
CA ILE A 93 -13.85 5.16 -12.21
C ILE A 93 -13.15 4.87 -13.53
N VAL A 94 -12.89 3.60 -13.83
CA VAL A 94 -12.30 3.20 -15.11
C VAL A 94 -13.21 3.57 -16.28
N ARG A 95 -12.62 4.19 -17.31
CA ARG A 95 -13.36 4.64 -18.48
C ARG A 95 -13.49 3.53 -19.52
N ILE A 96 -14.70 3.36 -20.04
CA ILE A 96 -14.92 2.63 -21.29
C ILE A 96 -14.56 3.55 -22.47
N LEU A 97 -13.70 3.06 -23.36
CA LEU A 97 -13.21 3.77 -24.54
C LEU A 97 -13.83 3.23 -25.83
N GLY A 98 -14.22 1.96 -25.82
CA GLY A 98 -14.83 1.32 -26.97
C GLY A 98 -15.40 -0.05 -26.63
N TYR A 99 -16.26 -0.55 -27.52
CA TYR A 99 -16.83 -1.88 -27.44
C TYR A 99 -16.98 -2.42 -28.86
N GLU A 100 -16.45 -3.62 -29.09
CA GLU A 100 -16.62 -4.36 -30.33
C GLU A 100 -17.08 -5.79 -30.00
N LYS A 101 -17.70 -6.47 -30.97
CA LYS A 101 -18.10 -7.86 -30.83
C LYS A 101 -18.07 -8.58 -32.17
N ASP A 102 -17.86 -9.89 -32.13
CA ASP A 102 -18.06 -10.80 -33.26
C ASP A 102 -18.90 -12.00 -32.84
N THR A 103 -18.94 -13.05 -33.66
CA THR A 103 -19.70 -14.28 -33.41
C THR A 103 -19.21 -15.05 -32.19
N TRP A 104 -17.95 -14.87 -31.80
CA TRP A 104 -17.26 -15.70 -30.81
C TRP A 104 -16.88 -14.94 -29.55
N GLN A 105 -16.71 -13.62 -29.64
CA GLN A 105 -16.15 -12.82 -28.56
C GLN A 105 -16.73 -11.40 -28.49
N HIS A 106 -16.77 -10.89 -27.26
CA HIS A 106 -16.99 -9.50 -26.93
C HIS A 106 -15.67 -8.87 -26.50
N TYR A 107 -15.44 -7.61 -26.87
CA TYR A 107 -14.20 -6.89 -26.59
C TYR A 107 -14.53 -5.52 -25.99
N LEU A 108 -14.17 -5.32 -24.73
CA LEU A 108 -14.31 -4.04 -24.04
C LEU A 108 -12.95 -3.36 -24.03
N VAL A 109 -12.85 -2.19 -24.65
CA VAL A 109 -11.65 -1.36 -24.62
C VAL A 109 -11.79 -0.35 -23.48
N LEU A 110 -10.91 -0.46 -22.49
CA LEU A 110 -10.93 0.26 -21.23
C LEU A 110 -9.66 1.08 -21.06
N GLN A 111 -9.73 2.11 -20.22
CA GLN A 111 -8.54 2.79 -19.71
C GLN A 111 -7.60 1.76 -19.06
N ALA A 112 -6.31 1.80 -19.41
CA ALA A 112 -5.31 1.00 -18.72
C ALA A 112 -5.00 1.60 -17.34
N CYS A 113 -5.00 0.75 -16.32
CA CYS A 113 -4.51 1.08 -14.98
C CYS A 113 -3.13 0.43 -14.81
N GLU A 114 -2.06 1.24 -14.92
CA GLU A 114 -0.68 0.73 -14.93
C GLU A 114 -0.03 0.71 -13.53
N GLY A 115 -0.76 1.19 -12.53
CA GLY A 115 -0.26 1.41 -11.18
C GLY A 115 -0.35 0.20 -10.25
N GLY A 116 -0.90 -0.92 -10.69
CA GLY A 116 -1.11 -2.11 -9.87
C GLY A 116 -2.35 -2.04 -8.96
N GLU A 117 -2.57 -3.11 -8.21
CA GLU A 117 -3.65 -3.19 -7.22
C GLU A 117 -3.33 -2.35 -5.98
N LEU A 118 -4.37 -1.94 -5.26
CA LEU A 118 -4.20 -1.20 -4.01
C LEU A 118 -3.30 -1.96 -3.01
N PHE A 119 -3.54 -3.26 -2.83
CA PHE A 119 -2.85 -4.04 -1.81
C PHE A 119 -1.43 -4.42 -2.19
N ASP A 120 -1.11 -4.52 -3.48
CA ASP A 120 0.27 -4.74 -3.92
C ASP A 120 1.18 -3.58 -3.47
N ARG A 121 0.72 -2.33 -3.64
CA ARG A 121 1.47 -1.17 -3.17
C ARG A 121 1.62 -1.11 -1.66
N ILE A 122 0.67 -1.68 -0.94
CA ILE A 122 0.67 -1.71 0.52
C ILE A 122 1.61 -2.79 1.03
N ALA A 123 1.86 -3.85 0.26
CA ALA A 123 2.81 -4.88 0.61
C ALA A 123 4.28 -4.42 0.48
N ASP A 124 4.53 -3.45 -0.40
CA ASP A 124 5.88 -2.98 -0.74
C ASP A 124 6.50 -2.04 0.33
N HIS A 125 5.69 -1.43 1.20
CA HIS A 125 6.16 -0.57 2.29
C HIS A 125 5.17 -0.53 3.46
N VAL A 126 5.46 0.30 4.45
CA VAL A 126 4.69 0.30 5.69
C VAL A 126 3.65 1.39 5.63
N PHE A 127 2.43 0.93 5.36
CA PHE A 127 1.29 1.76 5.09
C PHE A 127 0.73 2.40 6.36
N THR A 128 0.62 3.71 6.34
CA THR A 128 0.13 4.53 7.44
C THR A 128 -1.38 4.63 7.44
N GLU A 129 -1.96 4.99 8.60
CA GLU A 129 -3.40 5.25 8.71
C GLU A 129 -3.83 6.40 7.78
N GLU A 130 -2.94 7.35 7.50
CA GLU A 130 -3.19 8.48 6.59
C GLU A 130 -3.23 8.05 5.13
N GLU A 131 -2.28 7.21 4.69
CA GLU A 131 -2.32 6.62 3.35
C GLU A 131 -3.58 5.75 3.18
N ALA A 132 -3.99 5.03 4.22
CA ALA A 132 -5.26 4.29 4.22
C ALA A 132 -6.47 5.21 4.06
N ALA A 133 -6.52 6.32 4.81
CA ALA A 133 -7.59 7.30 4.68
C ALA A 133 -7.62 7.93 3.28
N SER A 134 -6.45 8.20 2.67
CA SER A 134 -6.31 8.72 1.31
C SER A 134 -6.83 7.73 0.25
N ALA A 135 -6.41 6.46 0.34
CA ALA A 135 -6.89 5.40 -0.55
C ALA A 135 -8.41 5.22 -0.45
N VAL A 136 -8.93 5.19 0.78
CA VAL A 136 -10.37 5.05 1.05
C VAL A 136 -11.15 6.25 0.51
N GLU A 137 -10.61 7.47 0.60
CA GLU A 137 -11.25 8.63 -0.01
C GLU A 137 -11.46 8.46 -1.52
N HIS A 138 -10.44 7.98 -2.25
CA HIS A 138 -10.58 7.72 -3.68
C HIS A 138 -11.67 6.69 -3.97
N ILE A 139 -11.73 5.59 -3.21
CA ILE A 139 -12.78 4.57 -3.30
C ILE A 139 -14.16 5.21 -3.08
N LEU A 140 -14.32 5.99 -2.01
CA LEU A 140 -15.57 6.65 -1.67
C LEU A 140 -16.00 7.67 -2.72
N ARG A 141 -15.08 8.42 -3.32
CA ARG A 141 -15.38 9.34 -4.43
C ARG A 141 -15.86 8.59 -5.67
N GLY A 142 -15.25 7.44 -5.98
CA GLY A 142 -15.73 6.53 -7.02
C GLY A 142 -17.14 6.03 -6.75
N LEU A 143 -17.38 5.48 -5.55
CA LEU A 143 -18.69 4.96 -5.14
C LEU A 143 -19.77 6.05 -5.11
N LYS A 144 -19.45 7.24 -4.60
CA LYS A 144 -20.37 8.39 -4.63
C LYS A 144 -20.81 8.71 -6.06
N ALA A 145 -19.88 8.72 -7.02
CA ALA A 145 -20.20 8.97 -8.42
C ALA A 145 -21.09 7.86 -9.02
N CYS A 146 -20.86 6.58 -8.65
CA CYS A 146 -21.73 5.46 -9.01
C CYS A 146 -23.14 5.62 -8.44
N HIS A 147 -23.24 5.88 -7.13
CA HIS A 147 -24.51 5.96 -6.41
C HIS A 147 -25.36 7.15 -6.88
N GLU A 148 -24.73 8.30 -7.16
CA GLU A 148 -25.38 9.45 -7.80
C GLU A 148 -25.80 9.21 -9.25
N ALA A 149 -25.28 8.17 -9.91
CA ALA A 149 -25.75 7.70 -11.21
C ALA A 149 -26.87 6.66 -11.10
N GLY A 150 -27.29 6.30 -9.89
CA GLY A 150 -28.24 5.21 -9.63
C GLY A 150 -27.65 3.84 -9.94
N ILE A 151 -26.33 3.67 -9.77
CA ILE A 151 -25.59 2.44 -10.07
C ILE A 151 -24.93 1.93 -8.79
N CYS A 152 -25.13 0.65 -8.49
CA CYS A 152 -24.49 -0.06 -7.38
C CYS A 152 -23.41 -0.99 -7.94
N HIS A 153 -22.22 -1.01 -7.32
CA HIS A 153 -21.06 -1.75 -7.82
C HIS A 153 -21.20 -3.26 -7.61
N ARG A 154 -21.55 -3.65 -6.37
CA ARG A 154 -21.82 -5.01 -5.87
C ARG A 154 -20.65 -6.00 -5.78
N ASP A 155 -19.46 -5.63 -6.25
CA ASP A 155 -18.26 -6.46 -6.11
C ASP A 155 -17.02 -5.65 -5.72
N MET A 156 -17.12 -4.87 -4.64
CA MET A 156 -15.98 -4.14 -4.11
C MET A 156 -15.03 -5.08 -3.37
N LYS A 157 -13.79 -5.18 -3.85
CA LYS A 157 -12.72 -6.06 -3.35
C LYS A 157 -11.34 -5.52 -3.80
N PRO A 158 -10.22 -6.00 -3.23
CA PRO A 158 -8.86 -5.56 -3.58
C PRO A 158 -8.60 -5.47 -5.08
N GLU A 159 -8.96 -6.52 -5.81
CA GLU A 159 -8.68 -6.74 -7.23
C GLU A 159 -9.41 -5.71 -8.13
N ASN A 160 -10.49 -5.11 -7.62
CA ASN A 160 -11.32 -4.16 -8.35
C ASN A 160 -10.98 -2.70 -8.04
N VAL A 161 -9.89 -2.43 -7.31
CA VAL A 161 -9.42 -1.09 -6.97
C VAL A 161 -7.96 -0.94 -7.44
N LEU A 162 -7.78 -0.26 -8.58
CA LEU A 162 -6.48 -0.15 -9.25
C LEU A 162 -5.96 1.27 -9.29
N TYR A 163 -4.64 1.45 -9.16
CA TYR A 163 -4.01 2.74 -9.41
C TYR A 163 -3.92 3.04 -10.91
N SER A 164 -4.29 4.26 -11.31
CA SER A 164 -4.24 4.70 -12.71
C SER A 164 -2.84 4.55 -13.33
N THR A 165 -1.80 4.97 -12.60
CA THR A 165 -0.41 5.03 -13.05
C THR A 165 0.52 4.65 -11.89
N ARG A 166 1.81 4.42 -12.15
CA ARG A 166 2.82 4.10 -11.12
C ARG A 166 3.25 5.29 -10.26
N ALA A 167 2.77 6.50 -10.55
CA ALA A 167 3.08 7.66 -9.72
C ALA A 167 2.59 7.48 -8.28
N ILE A 168 3.31 8.06 -7.32
CA ILE A 168 3.01 7.98 -5.89
C ILE A 168 1.64 8.59 -5.58
N ASP A 169 1.35 9.76 -6.18
CA ASP A 169 0.10 10.50 -6.07
C ASP A 169 -1.01 10.02 -7.02
N SER A 170 -0.81 8.87 -7.68
CA SER A 170 -1.76 8.36 -8.67
C SER A 170 -3.14 8.14 -8.06
N PRO A 171 -4.24 8.53 -8.75
CA PRO A 171 -5.57 8.22 -8.28
C PRO A 171 -5.86 6.71 -8.33
N LEU A 172 -6.70 6.25 -7.40
CA LEU A 172 -7.31 4.93 -7.43
C LEU A 172 -8.62 5.00 -8.22
N LEU A 173 -8.84 3.97 -9.04
CA LEU A 173 -9.99 3.83 -9.90
C LEU A 173 -10.72 2.53 -9.55
N LEU A 174 -12.04 2.63 -9.47
CA LEU A 174 -12.93 1.47 -9.41
C LEU A 174 -13.02 0.81 -10.78
N THR A 175 -12.95 -0.52 -10.80
CA THR A 175 -12.94 -1.33 -12.01
C THR A 175 -13.89 -2.52 -11.90
N ASP A 176 -14.12 -3.19 -13.02
CA ASP A 176 -14.99 -4.36 -13.16
C ASP A 176 -16.45 -4.14 -12.74
N PHE A 177 -17.25 -3.65 -13.70
CA PHE A 177 -18.67 -3.37 -13.51
C PHE A 177 -19.57 -4.54 -13.96
N GLY A 178 -19.01 -5.73 -14.16
CA GLY A 178 -19.73 -6.90 -14.67
C GLY A 178 -20.88 -7.36 -13.77
N LEU A 179 -20.76 -7.16 -12.44
CA LEU A 179 -21.84 -7.45 -11.48
C LEU A 179 -22.66 -6.23 -11.09
N SER A 180 -22.37 -5.05 -11.62
CA SER A 180 -23.07 -3.82 -11.24
C SER A 180 -24.52 -3.81 -11.73
N CYS A 181 -25.38 -3.06 -11.05
CA CYS A 181 -26.78 -2.92 -11.47
C CYS A 181 -27.32 -1.52 -11.22
N ARG A 182 -28.48 -1.22 -11.82
CA ARG A 182 -29.22 0.02 -11.56
C ARG A 182 -30.12 -0.16 -10.35
N PHE A 183 -30.20 0.87 -9.52
CA PHE A 183 -31.16 0.93 -8.42
C PHE A 183 -31.95 2.23 -8.47
N LYS A 184 -33.07 2.27 -7.73
CA LYS A 184 -33.88 3.49 -7.58
C LYS A 184 -33.47 4.21 -6.29
N PRO A 185 -32.91 5.43 -6.36
CA PRO A 185 -32.56 6.18 -5.16
C PRO A 185 -33.76 6.28 -4.20
N GLY A 186 -33.52 6.04 -2.91
CA GLY A 186 -34.55 6.06 -1.88
C GLY A 186 -35.49 4.84 -1.87
N LYS A 187 -35.26 3.82 -2.70
CA LYS A 187 -36.04 2.58 -2.69
C LYS A 187 -35.15 1.34 -2.86
N LYS A 188 -35.24 0.42 -1.90
CA LYS A 188 -34.67 -0.93 -2.03
C LYS A 188 -35.31 -1.64 -3.24
N SER A 189 -34.50 -1.98 -4.24
CA SER A 189 -34.99 -2.51 -5.53
C SER A 189 -34.17 -3.67 -6.09
N ILE A 190 -33.05 -4.01 -5.45
CA ILE A 190 -32.16 -5.09 -5.89
C ILE A 190 -32.54 -6.35 -5.11
N THR A 191 -32.81 -7.46 -5.81
CA THR A 191 -33.35 -8.68 -5.20
C THR A 191 -32.47 -9.92 -5.41
N ASP A 192 -31.53 -9.84 -6.35
CA ASP A 192 -30.57 -10.88 -6.67
C ASP A 192 -29.32 -10.81 -5.78
N TRP A 193 -28.72 -11.98 -5.55
CA TRP A 193 -27.49 -12.14 -4.76
C TRP A 193 -26.30 -12.32 -5.69
N CYS A 194 -25.24 -11.51 -5.50
CA CYS A 194 -23.97 -11.60 -6.21
C CYS A 194 -22.84 -10.94 -5.43
N GLY A 195 -21.59 -11.16 -5.85
CA GLY A 195 -20.37 -10.58 -5.27
C GLY A 195 -19.38 -11.63 -4.80
N THR A 196 -18.39 -11.21 -4.02
CA THR A 196 -17.35 -12.10 -3.45
C THR A 196 -17.58 -12.29 -1.94
N THR A 197 -17.86 -13.52 -1.51
CA THR A 197 -18.45 -13.86 -0.19
C THR A 197 -17.85 -13.13 1.03
N PRO A 198 -16.50 -13.05 1.22
CA PRO A 198 -15.92 -12.34 2.37
C PRO A 198 -16.21 -10.83 2.44
N TYR A 199 -16.56 -10.21 1.31
CA TYR A 199 -16.84 -8.78 1.18
C TYR A 199 -18.34 -8.46 1.15
N MET A 200 -19.20 -9.46 1.07
CA MET A 200 -20.64 -9.26 0.93
C MET A 200 -21.30 -8.74 2.21
N ALA A 201 -22.27 -7.84 2.03
CA ALA A 201 -23.06 -7.28 3.11
C ALA A 201 -24.13 -8.25 3.66
N PRO A 202 -24.56 -8.11 4.92
CA PRO A 202 -25.58 -8.96 5.53
C PRO A 202 -26.88 -9.04 4.72
N GLU A 203 -27.37 -7.90 4.23
CA GLU A 203 -28.61 -7.79 3.47
C GLU A 203 -28.56 -8.51 2.12
N VAL A 204 -27.37 -8.67 1.54
CA VAL A 204 -27.16 -9.43 0.29
C VAL A 204 -27.40 -10.92 0.55
N PHE A 205 -26.92 -11.47 1.67
CA PHE A 205 -27.22 -12.85 2.06
C PHE A 205 -28.69 -13.10 2.44
N ILE A 206 -29.43 -12.05 2.78
CA ILE A 206 -30.82 -12.16 3.26
C ILE A 206 -31.81 -12.05 2.09
N CYS A 207 -31.50 -11.25 1.06
CA CYS A 207 -32.45 -10.90 0.00
C CYS A 207 -33.10 -12.10 -0.69
N SER A 208 -32.32 -13.15 -0.97
CA SER A 208 -32.81 -14.36 -1.63
C SER A 208 -33.68 -15.23 -0.71
N LYS A 209 -33.31 -15.34 0.57
CA LYS A 209 -34.00 -16.18 1.57
C LYS A 209 -35.32 -15.56 2.02
N GLU A 210 -35.35 -14.24 2.19
CA GLU A 210 -36.50 -13.52 2.75
C GLU A 210 -37.32 -12.76 1.71
N ARG A 211 -36.97 -12.86 0.42
CA ARG A 211 -37.61 -12.10 -0.68
C ARG A 211 -37.62 -10.58 -0.41
N THR A 212 -36.58 -10.10 0.25
CA THR A 212 -36.36 -8.69 0.53
C THR A 212 -35.50 -8.07 -0.56
N ALA A 213 -35.52 -6.74 -0.65
CA ALA A 213 -34.68 -5.99 -1.56
C ALA A 213 -33.63 -5.19 -0.78
N TYR A 214 -32.49 -4.90 -1.42
CA TYR A 214 -31.46 -4.00 -0.94
C TYR A 214 -31.14 -2.90 -1.97
N SER A 215 -30.17 -2.06 -1.66
CA SER A 215 -29.75 -0.90 -2.46
C SER A 215 -28.22 -0.72 -2.34
N SER A 216 -27.69 0.44 -2.72
CA SER A 216 -26.26 0.75 -2.81
C SER A 216 -25.45 0.65 -1.52
N GLU A 217 -26.09 0.49 -0.37
CA GLU A 217 -25.43 0.47 0.94
C GLU A 217 -24.51 -0.75 1.11
N CYS A 218 -24.71 -1.81 0.32
CA CYS A 218 -23.84 -2.98 0.33
C CYS A 218 -22.40 -2.66 -0.10
N ASP A 219 -22.21 -1.69 -1.01
CA ASP A 219 -20.87 -1.26 -1.44
C ASP A 219 -20.07 -0.65 -0.28
N LEU A 220 -20.76 -0.02 0.69
CA LEU A 220 -20.13 0.60 1.85
C LEU A 220 -19.74 -0.43 2.92
N TRP A 221 -20.49 -1.53 3.02
CA TRP A 221 -20.05 -2.66 3.83
C TRP A 221 -18.78 -3.28 3.26
N SER A 222 -18.77 -3.56 1.96
CA SER A 222 -17.58 -4.10 1.29
C SER A 222 -16.38 -3.15 1.42
N THR A 223 -16.61 -1.84 1.34
CA THR A 223 -15.58 -0.82 1.64
C THR A 223 -15.11 -0.90 3.09
N GLY A 224 -16.01 -1.14 4.05
CA GLY A 224 -15.65 -1.38 5.46
C GLY A 224 -14.75 -2.60 5.63
N VAL A 225 -14.99 -3.67 4.86
CA VAL A 225 -14.10 -4.84 4.82
C VAL A 225 -12.72 -4.45 4.29
N LEU A 226 -12.64 -3.67 3.21
CA LEU A 226 -11.37 -3.15 2.69
C LEU A 226 -10.64 -2.31 3.74
N VAL A 227 -11.33 -1.37 4.39
CA VAL A 227 -10.77 -0.52 5.46
C VAL A 227 -10.20 -1.37 6.60
N TYR A 228 -10.90 -2.44 7.01
CA TYR A 228 -10.39 -3.35 8.04
C TYR A 228 -9.06 -3.98 7.62
N ILE A 229 -8.97 -4.47 6.38
CA ILE A 229 -7.73 -5.08 5.86
C ILE A 229 -6.63 -4.04 5.76
N LEU A 230 -6.92 -2.82 5.29
CA LEU A 230 -5.96 -1.73 5.21
C LEU A 230 -5.36 -1.35 6.58
N LEU A 231 -6.18 -1.36 7.63
CA LEU A 231 -5.75 -0.96 8.96
C LEU A 231 -5.04 -2.07 9.75
N THR A 232 -5.38 -3.33 9.47
CA THR A 232 -4.95 -4.46 10.32
C THR A 232 -4.09 -5.49 9.60
N GLY A 233 -4.16 -5.55 8.27
CA GLY A 233 -3.58 -6.62 7.44
C GLY A 233 -4.37 -7.94 7.47
N TYR A 234 -5.47 -8.03 8.22
CA TYR A 234 -6.26 -9.26 8.37
C TYR A 234 -7.63 -9.15 7.73
N MET A 235 -8.22 -10.29 7.39
CA MET A 235 -9.61 -10.36 6.93
C MET A 235 -10.57 -10.34 8.14
N PRO A 236 -11.60 -9.47 8.18
CA PRO A 236 -12.50 -9.37 9.33
C PRO A 236 -13.45 -10.58 9.48
N PHE A 237 -13.81 -11.20 8.36
CA PHE A 237 -14.69 -12.36 8.28
C PHE A 237 -14.00 -13.46 7.47
N ASP A 238 -13.33 -14.38 8.16
CA ASP A 238 -12.58 -15.47 7.54
C ASP A 238 -13.09 -16.85 8.00
N GLY A 239 -12.76 -17.88 7.22
CA GLY A 239 -13.13 -19.26 7.45
C GLY A 239 -14.13 -19.81 6.41
N PRO A 240 -14.76 -20.96 6.68
CA PRO A 240 -15.74 -21.55 5.78
C PRO A 240 -16.91 -20.59 5.51
N GLU A 241 -17.48 -20.63 4.30
CA GLU A 241 -18.56 -19.73 3.86
C GLU A 241 -19.73 -19.62 4.85
N ARG A 242 -20.16 -20.74 5.46
CA ARG A 242 -21.22 -20.73 6.49
C ARG A 242 -20.84 -19.91 7.73
N THR A 243 -19.57 -19.95 8.12
CA THR A 243 -19.03 -19.19 9.26
C THR A 243 -18.94 -17.71 8.91
N ILE A 244 -18.49 -17.39 7.70
CA ILE A 244 -18.48 -16.01 7.17
C ILE A 244 -19.90 -15.45 7.19
N GLU A 245 -20.86 -16.14 6.59
CA GLU A 245 -22.28 -15.72 6.54
C GLU A 245 -22.84 -15.47 7.95
N ALA A 246 -22.57 -16.37 8.90
CA ALA A 246 -23.02 -16.22 10.28
C ALA A 246 -22.40 -15.00 10.99
N ASN A 247 -21.10 -14.78 10.84
CA ASN A 247 -20.40 -13.66 11.45
C ASN A 247 -20.80 -12.32 10.80
N VAL A 248 -20.93 -12.28 9.47
CA VAL A 248 -21.41 -11.11 8.73
C VAL A 248 -22.81 -10.72 9.21
N ARG A 249 -23.76 -11.67 9.25
CA ARG A 249 -25.12 -11.39 9.75
C ARG A 249 -25.15 -10.92 11.20
N ALA A 250 -24.25 -11.42 12.03
CA ALA A 250 -24.13 -11.00 13.43
C ALA A 250 -23.35 -9.68 13.61
N GLY A 251 -22.70 -9.17 12.56
CA GLY A 251 -21.76 -8.04 12.66
C GLY A 251 -20.55 -8.35 13.54
N LYS A 252 -20.14 -9.61 13.62
CA LYS A 252 -19.12 -10.09 14.56
C LYS A 252 -17.75 -10.20 13.88
N TYR A 253 -16.84 -9.30 14.24
CA TYR A 253 -15.43 -9.29 13.83
C TYR A 253 -14.54 -8.83 15.00
N SER A 254 -13.22 -9.08 14.92
CA SER A 254 -12.32 -8.77 16.03
C SER A 254 -12.01 -7.27 16.12
N MET A 255 -12.27 -6.69 17.29
CA MET A 255 -11.88 -5.32 17.69
C MET A 255 -10.94 -5.35 18.91
N SER A 256 -10.25 -6.47 19.16
CA SER A 256 -9.40 -6.62 20.34
C SER A 256 -8.23 -5.63 20.33
N ALA A 257 -7.72 -5.29 21.51
CA ALA A 257 -6.54 -4.43 21.65
C ALA A 257 -5.29 -5.00 20.94
N SER A 258 -5.19 -6.33 20.81
CA SER A 258 -4.11 -6.98 20.07
C SER A 258 -4.16 -6.73 18.55
N VAL A 259 -5.34 -6.41 18.00
CA VAL A 259 -5.54 -6.15 16.57
C VAL A 259 -5.65 -4.64 16.31
N MET A 260 -6.32 -3.91 17.20
CA MET A 260 -6.69 -2.52 16.99
C MET A 260 -5.97 -1.53 17.94
N GLY A 261 -4.97 -1.99 18.69
CA GLY A 261 -4.33 -1.19 19.75
C GLY A 261 -3.65 0.09 19.25
N SER A 262 -3.04 0.04 18.07
CA SER A 262 -2.32 1.16 17.44
C SER A 262 -3.20 2.05 16.55
N ILE A 263 -4.44 1.65 16.26
CA ILE A 263 -5.34 2.36 15.33
C ILE A 263 -6.09 3.47 16.07
N SER A 264 -6.22 4.64 15.45
CA SER A 264 -6.91 5.78 16.06
C SER A 264 -8.39 5.51 16.34
N GLU A 265 -8.93 6.23 17.33
CA GLU A 265 -10.36 6.15 17.64
C GLU A 265 -11.24 6.65 16.47
N ARG A 266 -10.74 7.61 15.68
CA ARG A 266 -11.45 8.11 14.50
C ARG A 266 -11.56 7.05 13.41
N ALA A 267 -10.50 6.27 13.17
CA ALA A 267 -10.51 5.12 12.26
C ALA A 267 -11.50 4.04 12.72
N LYS A 268 -11.49 3.71 14.02
CA LYS A 268 -12.42 2.72 14.62
C LYS A 268 -13.87 3.15 14.45
N GLN A 269 -14.19 4.43 14.71
CA GLN A 269 -15.53 4.98 14.52
C GLN A 269 -15.96 4.96 13.05
N PHE A 270 -15.05 5.30 12.14
CA PHE A 270 -15.31 5.23 10.70
C PHE A 270 -15.62 3.79 10.25
N LEU A 271 -14.77 2.85 10.65
CA LEU A 271 -14.90 1.42 10.33
C LEU A 271 -16.22 0.84 10.86
N THR A 272 -16.59 1.12 12.11
CA THR A 272 -17.86 0.69 12.69
C THR A 272 -19.07 1.29 12.00
N GLY A 273 -18.97 2.54 11.53
CA GLY A 273 -20.01 3.18 10.71
C GLY A 273 -20.21 2.52 9.34
N LEU A 274 -19.14 2.01 8.71
CA LEU A 274 -19.23 1.25 7.46
C LEU A 274 -19.71 -0.19 7.67
N LEU A 275 -19.27 -0.85 8.75
CA LEU A 275 -19.66 -2.22 9.12
C LEU A 275 -20.91 -2.27 10.02
N THR A 276 -21.79 -1.27 9.90
CA THR A 276 -23.09 -1.29 10.56
C THR A 276 -24.02 -2.27 9.84
N VAL A 277 -24.54 -3.26 10.58
CA VAL A 277 -25.38 -4.34 10.02
C VAL A 277 -26.66 -3.80 9.39
N ASP A 278 -27.33 -2.87 10.05
CA ASP A 278 -28.53 -2.20 9.53
C ASP A 278 -28.15 -1.26 8.38
N PRO A 279 -28.51 -1.56 7.12
CA PRO A 279 -28.10 -0.75 5.97
C PRO A 279 -28.66 0.68 6.02
N ASP A 280 -29.80 0.90 6.69
CA ASP A 280 -30.43 2.23 6.76
C ASP A 280 -29.70 3.15 7.76
N LYS A 281 -28.88 2.57 8.65
CA LYS A 281 -28.00 3.30 9.60
C LYS A 281 -26.54 3.34 9.16
N ARG A 282 -26.17 2.54 8.16
CA ARG A 282 -24.81 2.47 7.64
C ARG A 282 -24.42 3.79 6.99
N LEU A 283 -23.14 4.16 7.12
CA LEU A 283 -22.63 5.35 6.45
C LEU A 283 -22.88 5.26 4.94
N THR A 284 -23.35 6.35 4.35
CA THR A 284 -23.38 6.52 2.89
C THR A 284 -22.01 6.99 2.39
N ALA A 285 -21.71 6.84 1.09
CA ALA A 285 -20.46 7.36 0.52
C ALA A 285 -20.29 8.87 0.75
N ALA A 286 -21.38 9.65 0.67
CA ALA A 286 -21.35 11.08 0.94
C ALA A 286 -21.03 11.40 2.41
N SER A 287 -21.68 10.71 3.35
CA SER A 287 -21.43 10.89 4.79
C SER A 287 -20.03 10.43 5.18
N ALA A 288 -19.56 9.31 4.61
CA ALA A 288 -18.24 8.75 4.84
C ALA A 288 -17.12 9.72 4.41
N LEU A 289 -17.28 10.41 3.27
CA LEU A 289 -16.31 11.43 2.82
C LEU A 289 -16.17 12.62 3.79
N THR A 290 -17.23 12.93 4.52
CA THR A 290 -17.21 14.01 5.53
C THR A 290 -16.79 13.55 6.92
N HIS A 291 -16.56 12.25 7.11
CA HIS A 291 -16.21 11.70 8.42
C HIS A 291 -14.85 12.23 8.90
N ALA A 292 -14.70 12.42 10.22
CA ALA A 292 -13.50 13.02 10.82
C ALA A 292 -12.19 12.26 10.50
N TRP A 293 -12.27 10.96 10.22
CA TRP A 293 -11.12 10.18 9.78
C TRP A 293 -10.64 10.55 8.37
N ILE A 294 -11.57 10.76 7.43
CA ILE A 294 -11.26 11.12 6.03
C ILE A 294 -10.98 12.63 5.90
N ALA A 295 -11.81 13.47 6.53
CA ALA A 295 -11.71 14.93 6.46
C ALA A 295 -10.60 15.49 7.36
N GLY A 296 -10.27 14.79 8.45
CA GLY A 296 -9.27 15.19 9.43
C GLY A 296 -7.83 14.88 9.03
N ARG A 297 -7.59 14.24 7.87
CA ARG A 297 -6.24 13.97 7.35
C ARG A 297 -5.38 15.24 7.20
N ASN A 298 -6.02 16.34 6.79
CA ASN A 298 -5.35 17.64 6.67
C ASN A 298 -5.36 18.44 7.99
N GLN A 299 -6.06 17.98 9.03
CA GLN A 299 -6.01 18.60 10.35
C GLN A 299 -4.78 18.08 11.08
N ARG A 300 -3.63 18.63 10.70
CA ARG A 300 -2.38 18.58 11.44
C ARG A 300 -2.66 18.96 12.89
N VAL A 301 -2.82 17.97 13.77
CA VAL A 301 -2.41 18.17 15.15
C VAL A 301 -0.91 18.10 15.09
N ALA A 302 -0.23 19.25 15.11
CA ALA A 302 1.20 19.30 15.34
C ALA A 302 1.45 18.49 16.62
N LYS A 303 1.89 17.24 16.46
CA LYS A 303 2.31 16.45 17.61
C LYS A 303 3.48 17.23 18.21
N PRO A 304 3.49 17.45 19.53
CA PRO A 304 4.61 18.10 20.16
C PRO A 304 5.90 17.37 19.76
N VAL A 305 6.92 18.14 19.38
CA VAL A 305 8.23 17.63 18.97
C VAL A 305 8.69 16.60 20.01
N ASN A 306 9.02 15.40 19.56
CA ASN A 306 9.58 14.37 20.43
C ASN A 306 11.02 14.78 20.79
N GLU A 307 11.17 15.43 21.95
CA GLU A 307 12.46 15.96 22.42
C GLU A 307 13.53 14.86 22.54
N GLU A 308 13.13 13.61 22.79
CA GLU A 308 14.08 12.50 22.86
C GLU A 308 14.67 12.15 21.49
N VAL A 309 13.87 12.26 20.42
CA VAL A 309 14.36 12.10 19.04
C VAL A 309 15.30 13.24 18.68
N VAL A 310 14.96 14.49 19.02
CA VAL A 310 15.84 15.65 18.80
C VAL A 310 17.20 15.45 19.48
N ALA A 311 17.19 14.98 20.73
CA ALA A 311 18.41 14.68 21.47
C ALA A 311 19.25 13.58 20.79
N ARG A 312 18.61 12.54 20.26
CA ARG A 312 19.30 11.45 19.54
C ARG A 312 19.87 11.90 18.21
N LEU A 313 19.15 12.70 17.42
CA LEU A 313 19.64 13.27 16.15
C LEU A 313 20.87 14.16 16.39
N LYS A 314 20.83 15.02 17.42
CA LYS A 314 21.99 15.81 17.86
C LYS A 314 23.17 14.95 18.26
N GLN A 315 22.92 13.90 19.04
CA GLN A 315 23.97 13.00 19.49
C GLN A 315 24.56 12.24 18.31
N PHE A 316 23.74 11.83 17.34
CA PHE A 316 24.15 11.10 16.16
C PHE A 316 25.16 11.86 15.32
N ALA A 317 24.98 13.17 15.12
CA ALA A 317 25.93 14.02 14.41
C ALA A 317 27.36 13.90 14.99
N LYS A 318 27.48 13.82 16.33
CA LYS A 318 28.74 13.73 17.08
C LYS A 318 29.34 12.33 17.17
N ARG A 319 28.67 11.29 16.64
CA ARG A 319 29.14 9.90 16.72
C ARG A 319 30.25 9.62 15.70
N SER A 320 31.09 8.64 16.02
CA SER A 320 32.13 8.14 15.11
C SER A 320 31.53 7.47 13.88
N ARG A 321 32.30 7.36 12.80
CA ARG A 321 31.86 6.71 11.55
C ARG A 321 31.43 5.26 11.78
N LEU A 322 32.18 4.53 12.61
CA LEU A 322 31.83 3.17 13.03
C LEU A 322 30.43 3.11 13.64
N GLU A 323 30.13 3.97 14.62
CA GLU A 323 28.81 3.96 15.27
C GLU A 323 27.68 4.31 14.30
N LYS A 324 27.91 5.24 13.37
CA LYS A 324 26.94 5.61 12.34
C LYS A 324 26.67 4.43 11.40
N LYS A 325 27.73 3.74 10.93
CA LYS A 325 27.62 2.55 10.07
C LYS A 325 26.90 1.40 10.76
N LEU A 326 27.24 1.08 12.02
CA LEU A 326 26.56 0.05 12.80
C LEU A 326 25.05 0.32 12.89
N ARG A 327 24.68 1.55 13.24
CA ARG A 327 23.27 1.97 13.35
C ARG A 327 22.53 1.86 12.04
N PHE A 328 23.15 2.26 10.93
CA PHE A 328 22.57 2.18 9.60
C PHE A 328 22.26 0.74 9.21
N VAL A 329 23.23 -0.17 9.34
CA VAL A 329 23.01 -1.59 9.01
C VAL A 329 21.96 -2.21 9.92
N ILE A 330 21.94 -1.86 11.20
CA ILE A 330 20.91 -2.36 12.12
C ILE A 330 19.52 -1.84 11.71
N ALA A 331 19.39 -0.56 11.35
CA ALA A 331 18.13 0.03 10.92
C ALA A 331 17.50 -0.70 9.72
N GLN A 332 18.31 -1.20 8.79
CA GLN A 332 17.86 -2.02 7.65
C GLN A 332 17.27 -3.38 8.06
N HIS A 333 17.61 -3.88 9.26
CA HIS A 333 17.20 -5.20 9.76
C HIS A 333 16.19 -5.11 10.91
N LEU A 334 15.59 -3.94 11.16
CA LEU A 334 14.56 -3.78 12.18
C LEU A 334 13.19 -4.20 11.64
N THR A 335 12.42 -4.85 12.51
CA THR A 335 11.02 -5.21 12.26
C THR A 335 10.10 -4.02 12.47
N LEU A 336 8.86 -4.11 11.97
CA LEU A 336 7.85 -3.05 12.09
C LEU A 336 7.53 -2.67 13.54
N SER A 337 7.52 -3.67 14.44
CA SER A 337 7.30 -3.45 15.87
C SER A 337 8.43 -2.64 16.49
N GLU A 338 9.68 -2.88 16.08
CA GLU A 338 10.87 -2.20 16.62
C GLU A 338 10.96 -0.73 16.19
N ILE A 339 10.41 -0.37 15.02
CA ILE A 339 10.48 0.98 14.46
C ILE A 339 9.16 1.77 14.57
N GLY A 340 8.09 1.19 15.12
CA GLY A 340 6.75 1.81 15.11
C GLY A 340 6.71 3.25 15.64
N GLN A 341 7.39 3.53 16.76
CA GLN A 341 7.47 4.89 17.30
C GLN A 341 8.32 5.82 16.43
N LEU A 342 9.47 5.34 15.94
CA LEU A 342 10.35 6.13 15.05
C LEU A 342 9.67 6.45 13.72
N LYS A 343 8.80 5.58 13.22
CA LYS A 343 7.96 5.86 12.04
C LYS A 343 6.93 6.94 12.31
N ALA A 344 6.27 6.88 13.46
CA ALA A 344 5.33 7.92 13.86
C ALA A 344 6.02 9.28 14.05
N ASP A 345 7.27 9.27 14.50
CA ASP A 345 8.11 10.46 14.61
C ASP A 345 8.52 10.93 13.20
N PHE A 346 9.06 10.07 12.33
CA PHE A 346 9.41 10.40 10.94
C PHE A 346 8.23 11.01 10.16
N ALA A 347 7.05 10.39 10.22
CA ALA A 347 5.84 10.89 9.58
C ALA A 347 5.35 12.23 10.17
N ALA A 348 5.75 12.57 11.40
CA ALA A 348 5.48 13.90 11.96
C ALA A 348 6.45 14.98 11.45
N LEU A 349 7.65 14.58 10.96
CA LEU A 349 8.60 15.46 10.29
C LEU A 349 8.28 15.63 8.79
N ASP A 350 7.83 14.56 8.13
CA ASP A 350 7.50 14.51 6.70
C ASP A 350 6.17 15.22 6.45
N SER A 351 6.26 16.54 6.38
CA SER A 351 5.11 17.43 6.40
C SER A 351 4.43 17.49 5.03
N ASP A 352 5.20 17.28 3.96
CA ASP A 352 4.71 17.20 2.58
C ASP A 352 4.36 15.77 2.14
N HIS A 353 4.61 14.77 2.99
CA HIS A 353 4.29 13.36 2.80
C HIS A 353 4.95 12.79 1.54
N THR A 354 6.16 13.25 1.24
CA THR A 354 6.91 12.74 0.10
C THR A 354 7.54 11.38 0.36
N GLY A 355 7.51 10.91 1.61
CA GLY A 355 8.17 9.68 2.07
C GLY A 355 9.67 9.88 2.34
N LYS A 356 10.15 11.13 2.24
CA LYS A 356 11.52 11.55 2.51
C LYS A 356 11.50 12.91 3.17
N LEU A 357 12.43 13.18 4.08
CA LEU A 357 12.51 14.48 4.75
C LEU A 357 13.42 15.41 3.97
N SER A 358 12.90 16.56 3.57
CA SER A 358 13.74 17.63 3.06
C SER A 358 14.59 18.25 4.18
N HIS A 359 15.72 18.86 3.81
CA HIS A 359 16.54 19.64 4.76
C HIS A 359 15.73 20.74 5.45
N GLN A 360 14.76 21.32 4.74
CA GLN A 360 13.90 22.37 5.27
C GLN A 360 12.95 21.84 6.35
N GLU A 361 12.41 20.64 6.19
CA GLU A 361 11.53 19.99 7.18
C GLU A 361 12.29 19.60 8.44
N VAL A 362 13.49 19.02 8.30
CA VAL A 362 14.35 18.71 9.45
C VAL A 362 14.76 19.99 10.19
N GLN A 363 15.09 21.06 9.45
CA GLN A 363 15.40 22.36 10.04
C GLN A 363 14.20 22.93 10.81
N GLN A 364 13.00 22.89 10.24
CA GLN A 364 11.78 23.36 10.90
C GLN A 364 11.47 22.55 12.16
N PHE A 365 11.63 21.23 12.09
CA PHE A 365 11.43 20.34 13.23
C PHE A 365 12.40 20.64 14.38
N LEU A 366 13.70 20.77 14.07
CA LEU A 366 14.72 21.10 15.06
C LEU A 366 14.50 22.50 15.65
N ALA A 367 14.11 23.48 14.83
CA ALA A 367 13.81 24.84 15.29
C ALA A 367 12.55 24.92 16.18
N ALA A 368 11.60 24.00 16.01
CA ALA A 368 10.39 23.90 16.82
C ALA A 368 10.61 23.19 18.18
N SER A 369 11.77 22.57 18.40
CA SER A 369 12.15 21.95 19.68
C SER A 369 12.38 22.99 20.78
N LYS A 370 12.17 22.62 22.05
CA LYS A 370 12.43 23.51 23.20
C LYS A 370 13.87 23.98 23.29
N GLU A 371 14.82 23.19 22.80
CA GLU A 371 16.24 23.52 22.87
C GLU A 371 16.71 24.51 21.80
N GLN A 372 15.94 24.72 20.72
CA GLN A 372 16.26 25.64 19.62
C GLN A 372 17.76 25.65 19.23
N PRO A 373 18.29 24.54 18.67
CA PRO A 373 19.70 24.44 18.30
C PRO A 373 20.13 25.54 17.33
N LYS A 374 21.41 25.91 17.40
CA LYS A 374 21.98 26.92 16.48
C LYS A 374 21.95 26.38 15.05
N TYR A 375 21.86 27.30 14.08
CA TYR A 375 21.87 26.96 12.66
C TYR A 375 23.08 26.11 12.24
N SER A 376 24.26 26.36 12.84
CA SER A 376 25.47 25.55 12.62
C SER A 376 25.28 24.08 13.02
N ASP A 377 24.60 23.82 14.14
CA ASP A 377 24.35 22.48 14.64
C ASP A 377 23.32 21.75 13.78
N ILE A 378 22.34 22.50 13.25
CA ILE A 378 21.32 21.96 12.34
C ILE A 378 21.95 21.49 11.02
N ALA A 379 22.85 22.30 10.44
CA ALA A 379 23.55 21.92 9.21
C ALA A 379 24.42 20.67 9.39
N GLU A 380 25.10 20.54 10.54
CA GLU A 380 25.90 19.35 10.87
C GLU A 380 25.02 18.11 11.07
N ILE A 381 23.87 18.25 11.74
CA ILE A 381 22.89 17.16 11.89
C ILE A 381 22.41 16.71 10.52
N ILE A 382 21.92 17.61 9.69
CA ILE A 382 21.41 17.29 8.35
C ILE A 382 22.46 16.58 7.51
N SER A 383 23.68 17.12 7.42
CA SER A 383 24.79 16.49 6.70
C SER A 383 25.20 15.13 7.26
N SER A 384 24.89 14.85 8.53
CA SER A 384 25.17 13.54 9.12
C SER A 384 24.06 12.52 8.90
N LEU A 385 22.85 12.97 8.61
CA LEU A 385 21.68 12.14 8.35
C LEU A 385 21.62 11.70 6.89
N ASP A 386 21.85 12.64 5.97
CA ASP A 386 21.91 12.43 4.52
C ASP A 386 23.24 11.73 4.17
N ALA A 387 23.23 10.40 4.24
CA ALA A 387 24.43 9.58 4.14
C ALA A 387 24.86 9.39 2.68
N ASP A 388 23.92 9.40 1.75
CA ASP A 388 24.16 9.28 0.31
C ASP A 388 24.30 10.63 -0.42
N ALA A 389 24.10 11.74 0.31
CA ALA A 389 24.19 13.12 -0.17
C ALA A 389 23.20 13.43 -1.30
N ASP A 390 22.02 12.80 -1.29
CA ASP A 390 20.96 13.06 -2.27
C ASP A 390 20.13 14.32 -1.95
N GLY A 391 20.37 14.94 -0.79
CA GLY A 391 19.70 16.16 -0.32
C GLY A 391 18.34 15.92 0.32
N GLN A 392 17.98 14.66 0.55
CA GLN A 392 16.78 14.19 1.23
C GLN A 392 17.19 13.16 2.29
N ILE A 393 16.36 12.96 3.31
CA ILE A 393 16.63 11.98 4.37
C ILE A 393 15.54 10.94 4.35
N ASP A 394 15.90 9.70 4.05
CA ASP A 394 14.95 8.59 4.03
C ASP A 394 14.65 8.05 5.44
N ILE A 395 13.66 7.15 5.51
CA ILE A 395 13.23 6.56 6.79
C ILE A 395 14.30 5.68 7.44
N THR A 396 15.19 5.07 6.66
CA THR A 396 16.29 4.22 7.13
C THR A 396 17.37 5.09 7.77
N GLU A 397 17.73 6.18 7.12
CA GLU A 397 18.69 7.18 7.60
C GLU A 397 18.21 7.85 8.89
N PHE A 398 16.95 8.29 8.91
CA PHE A 398 16.35 8.83 10.13
C PHE A 398 16.31 7.79 11.26
N THR A 399 15.90 6.55 10.95
CA THR A 399 15.83 5.47 11.94
C THR A 399 17.20 5.14 12.51
N ALA A 400 18.24 5.08 11.68
CA ALA A 400 19.61 4.85 12.10
C ALA A 400 20.06 5.91 13.11
N ALA A 401 19.75 7.17 12.83
CA ALA A 401 20.10 8.28 13.69
C ALA A 401 19.33 8.30 15.01
N ALA A 402 18.04 7.96 14.96
CA ALA A 402 17.15 7.96 16.12
C ALA A 402 17.13 6.62 16.91
N LEU A 403 17.94 5.64 16.48
CA LEU A 403 17.95 4.28 17.04
C LEU A 403 18.34 4.26 18.53
N ASP A 404 17.62 3.46 19.32
CA ASP A 404 17.95 3.24 20.73
C ASP A 404 19.22 2.38 20.88
N VAL A 405 20.12 2.78 21.78
CA VAL A 405 21.38 2.06 22.06
C VAL A 405 21.15 0.61 22.54
N ARG A 406 19.99 0.27 23.12
CA ARG A 406 19.66 -1.09 23.54
C ARG A 406 19.61 -2.06 22.36
N LEU A 407 19.14 -1.59 21.19
CA LEU A 407 19.10 -2.39 19.97
C LEU A 407 20.50 -2.63 19.39
N LEU A 408 21.48 -1.77 19.74
CA LEU A 408 22.88 -1.97 19.36
C LEU A 408 23.60 -3.04 20.18
N LEU A 409 22.97 -3.52 21.26
CA LEU A 409 23.51 -4.57 22.13
C LEU A 409 22.92 -5.94 21.86
N ASP A 410 22.00 -6.04 20.89
CA ASP A 410 21.33 -7.28 20.50
C ASP A 410 22.24 -8.16 19.64
N ASP A 411 22.31 -9.45 19.97
CA ASP A 411 23.24 -10.39 19.34
C ASP A 411 22.83 -10.79 17.92
N GLU A 412 21.54 -10.80 17.60
CA GLU A 412 21.08 -11.04 16.23
C GLU A 412 21.36 -9.82 15.35
N LYS A 413 21.11 -8.61 15.86
CA LYS A 413 21.42 -7.37 15.12
C LYS A 413 22.91 -7.23 14.87
N LEU A 414 23.77 -7.48 15.87
CA LEU A 414 25.23 -7.45 15.69
C LEU A 414 25.73 -8.50 14.69
N ARG A 415 25.06 -9.66 14.60
CA ARG A 415 25.36 -10.66 13.57
C ARG A 415 25.01 -10.17 12.17
N ALA A 416 23.87 -9.49 12.00
CA ALA A 416 23.51 -8.90 10.71
C ALA A 416 24.56 -7.85 10.28
N VAL A 417 25.06 -7.04 11.22
CA VAL A 417 26.14 -6.09 10.92
C VAL A 417 27.42 -6.79 10.51
N PHE A 418 27.83 -7.82 11.25
CA PHE A 418 29.01 -8.61 10.92
C PHE A 418 28.91 -9.18 9.50
N GLN A 419 27.78 -9.80 9.16
CA GLN A 419 27.55 -10.37 7.83
C GLN A 419 27.54 -9.34 6.71
N HIS A 420 27.10 -8.11 6.99
CA HIS A 420 27.15 -7.01 6.03
C HIS A 420 28.58 -6.49 5.81
N MET A 421 29.40 -6.50 6.86
CA MET A 421 30.79 -6.02 6.79
C MET A 421 31.75 -7.08 6.23
N ASP A 422 31.42 -8.36 6.39
CA ASP A 422 32.15 -9.51 5.84
C ASP A 422 31.86 -9.63 4.34
N MET A 423 32.68 -8.97 3.53
CA MET A 423 32.45 -8.82 2.09
C MET A 423 32.77 -10.08 1.31
N ASN A 424 33.74 -10.88 1.79
CA ASN A 424 34.14 -12.12 1.13
C ASN A 424 33.39 -13.35 1.68
N HIS A 425 32.57 -13.17 2.73
CA HIS A 425 31.77 -14.19 3.40
C HIS A 425 32.61 -15.35 3.95
N ASP A 426 33.83 -15.06 4.40
CA ASP A 426 34.73 -16.06 4.97
C ASP A 426 34.47 -16.32 6.47
N GLY A 427 33.55 -15.56 7.09
CA GLY A 427 33.17 -15.70 8.49
C GLY A 427 34.10 -14.94 9.46
N SER A 428 34.95 -14.05 8.94
CA SER A 428 35.89 -13.24 9.71
C SER A 428 36.03 -11.84 9.09
N LEU A 429 36.17 -10.80 9.90
CA LEU A 429 36.39 -9.43 9.40
C LEU A 429 37.88 -9.12 9.35
N ALA A 430 38.43 -9.02 8.14
CA ALA A 430 39.81 -8.60 7.96
C ALA A 430 39.95 -7.06 8.01
N MET A 431 41.16 -6.59 8.33
CA MET A 431 41.53 -5.16 8.33
C MET A 431 41.10 -4.44 7.03
N ALA A 432 41.28 -5.09 5.87
CA ALA A 432 40.93 -4.51 4.57
C ALA A 432 39.42 -4.29 4.41
N GLU A 433 38.59 -5.19 4.93
CA GLU A 433 37.12 -5.08 4.85
C GLU A 433 36.60 -4.00 5.78
N LEU A 434 37.13 -3.92 7.01
CA LEU A 434 36.81 -2.84 7.94
C LEU A 434 37.23 -1.46 7.38
N MET A 435 38.42 -1.37 6.77
CA MET A 435 38.89 -0.15 6.10
C MET A 435 37.97 0.25 4.94
N ALA A 436 37.52 -0.70 4.13
CA ALA A 436 36.59 -0.43 3.04
C ALA A 436 35.21 0.03 3.55
N GLN A 437 34.68 -0.60 4.59
CA GLN A 437 33.36 -0.28 5.14
C GLN A 437 33.29 1.02 5.95
N LEU A 438 34.44 1.54 6.40
CA LEU A 438 34.56 2.76 7.20
C LEU A 438 35.32 3.87 6.47
N ASP A 439 35.43 3.80 5.15
CA ASP A 439 36.05 4.81 4.28
C ASP A 439 37.47 5.19 4.75
N GLY A 440 38.27 4.19 5.11
CA GLY A 440 39.66 4.35 5.53
C GLY A 440 39.86 5.00 6.90
N ASP A 441 38.85 4.98 7.77
CA ASP A 441 38.95 5.56 9.12
C ASP A 441 40.09 4.89 9.93
N PRO A 442 41.07 5.67 10.46
CA PRO A 442 42.16 5.12 11.27
C PRO A 442 41.71 4.36 12.53
N ILE A 443 40.47 4.55 12.99
CA ILE A 443 39.91 3.80 14.13
C ILE A 443 39.97 2.28 13.94
N VAL A 444 40.06 1.80 12.70
CA VAL A 444 40.17 0.37 12.39
C VAL A 444 41.41 -0.25 13.05
N TYR A 445 42.52 0.47 13.14
CA TYR A 445 43.72 -0.03 13.81
C TYR A 445 43.47 -0.33 15.29
N ASP A 446 42.74 0.55 15.98
CA ASP A 446 42.37 0.37 17.38
C ASP A 446 41.35 -0.77 17.54
N LEU A 447 40.38 -0.90 16.62
CA LEU A 447 39.42 -2.00 16.64
C LEU A 447 40.10 -3.36 16.51
N MET A 448 41.08 -3.47 15.61
CA MET A 448 41.86 -4.69 15.45
C MET A 448 42.72 -4.96 16.68
N ALA A 449 43.39 -3.95 17.23
CA ALA A 449 44.23 -4.11 18.41
C ALA A 449 43.45 -4.51 19.68
N GLU A 450 42.20 -4.02 19.82
CA GLU A 450 41.33 -4.33 20.96
C GLU A 450 40.54 -5.63 20.79
N GLY A 451 40.15 -5.96 19.56
CA GLY A 451 39.21 -7.04 19.27
C GLY A 451 39.85 -8.37 18.88
N ASP A 452 41.03 -8.35 18.26
CA ASP A 452 41.73 -9.56 17.77
C ASP A 452 42.45 -10.25 18.94
N GLY A 453 41.67 -10.97 19.75
CA GLY A 453 42.15 -11.63 20.96
C GLY A 453 43.07 -12.82 20.65
N ASN A 454 42.83 -13.48 19.52
CA ASN A 454 43.60 -14.65 19.10
C ASN A 454 44.85 -14.29 18.26
N LYS A 455 44.96 -13.04 17.79
CA LYS A 455 46.05 -12.46 16.97
C LYS A 455 46.21 -13.10 15.60
N ASP A 456 45.11 -13.53 14.98
CA ASP A 456 45.08 -14.10 13.63
C ASP A 456 45.00 -13.02 12.53
N GLY A 457 44.89 -11.75 12.92
CA GLY A 457 44.80 -10.61 12.02
C GLY A 457 43.39 -10.34 11.49
N LYS A 458 42.37 -11.01 12.04
CA LYS A 458 40.95 -10.87 11.70
C LYS A 458 40.10 -10.83 12.98
N LEU A 459 38.83 -10.44 12.84
CA LEU A 459 37.85 -10.52 13.93
C LEU A 459 36.82 -11.60 13.61
N SER A 460 36.73 -12.62 14.47
CA SER A 460 35.59 -13.53 14.45
C SER A 460 34.29 -12.83 14.90
N LEU A 461 33.14 -13.44 14.64
CA LEU A 461 31.84 -12.90 15.09
C LEU A 461 31.79 -12.69 16.60
N ASP A 462 32.37 -13.59 17.38
CA ASP A 462 32.36 -13.50 18.85
C ASP A 462 33.29 -12.41 19.36
N GLU A 463 34.47 -12.24 18.75
CA GLU A 463 35.38 -11.13 19.02
C GLU A 463 34.74 -9.78 18.67
N PHE A 464 34.12 -9.68 17.49
CA PHE A 464 33.39 -8.49 17.06
C PHE A 464 32.26 -8.13 18.02
N ARG A 465 31.45 -9.11 18.44
CA ARG A 465 30.37 -8.90 19.43
C ARG A 465 30.92 -8.41 20.77
N ALA A 466 31.98 -9.03 21.27
CA ALA A 466 32.61 -8.64 22.53
C ALA A 466 33.15 -7.20 22.46
N LEU A 467 33.86 -6.87 21.37
CA LEU A 467 34.39 -5.54 21.10
C LEU A 467 33.27 -4.49 21.08
N MET A 468 32.22 -4.72 20.31
CA MET A 468 31.11 -3.77 20.18
C MET A 468 30.34 -3.59 21.49
N LYS A 469 30.06 -4.67 22.21
CA LYS A 469 29.39 -4.58 23.53
C LYS A 469 30.25 -3.81 24.54
N ASN A 470 31.57 -4.00 24.54
CA ASN A 470 32.47 -3.27 25.44
C ASN A 470 32.51 -1.78 25.11
N ARG A 471 32.70 -1.41 23.84
CA ARG A 471 32.71 0.00 23.42
C ARG A 471 31.37 0.70 23.67
N MET A 472 30.24 0.04 23.39
CA MET A 472 28.90 0.59 23.64
C MET A 472 28.58 0.74 25.14
N ARG A 473 29.16 -0.11 26.01
CA ARG A 473 29.04 0.01 27.48
C ARG A 473 29.89 1.17 28.02
N GLN A 474 31.10 1.36 27.49
CA GLN A 474 31.96 2.49 27.87
C GLN A 474 31.37 3.83 27.40
N ALA A 475 30.70 3.87 26.24
CA ALA A 475 29.98 5.07 25.80
C ALA A 475 28.82 5.47 26.72
N LYS A 476 28.21 4.52 27.47
CA LYS A 476 27.16 4.80 28.46
C LYS A 476 27.68 5.43 29.75
N SER A 477 28.91 5.12 30.19
CA SER A 477 29.44 5.65 31.47
C SER A 477 29.88 7.11 31.37
N VAL A 478 30.21 7.59 30.16
CA VAL A 478 30.67 8.97 29.92
C VAL A 478 29.51 9.98 29.87
N VAL A 479 28.29 9.55 29.52
CA VAL A 479 27.11 10.45 29.37
C VAL A 479 26.33 10.62 30.69
N GLY A 480 26.58 9.80 31.71
CA GLY A 480 25.85 9.82 32.99
C GLY A 480 26.40 10.75 34.08
N ALA A 481 27.47 11.50 33.83
CA ALA A 481 28.05 12.41 34.82
C ALA A 481 27.49 13.84 34.66
N THR A 482 26.36 14.13 35.32
CA THR A 482 25.92 15.51 35.53
C THR A 482 26.80 16.19 36.60
N PRO A 483 27.37 17.40 36.35
CA PRO A 483 28.01 18.19 37.40
C PRO A 483 26.96 19.01 38.16
N GLY A 484 26.99 18.94 39.49
CA GLY A 484 26.54 20.04 40.36
C GLY A 484 25.19 19.90 41.06
N SER A 485 25.09 19.02 42.05
CA SER A 485 24.28 19.30 43.24
C SER A 485 25.20 19.94 44.28
N THR A 486 25.41 21.25 44.19
CA THR A 486 25.96 22.02 45.32
C THR A 486 24.93 22.00 46.44
N ALA A 487 25.31 21.35 47.54
CA ALA A 487 24.63 21.42 48.81
C ALA A 487 24.50 22.89 49.25
N ALA A 488 23.27 23.37 49.38
CA ALA A 488 22.96 24.53 50.20
C ALA A 488 22.36 24.02 51.51
N GLY A 489 23.20 23.95 52.52
CA GLY A 489 22.77 23.89 53.91
C GLY A 489 22.55 25.29 54.47
N ALA A 490 21.79 25.28 55.57
CA ALA A 490 21.72 26.27 56.65
C ALA A 490 20.65 27.37 56.59
N SER A 491 19.79 27.31 57.62
CA SER A 491 19.26 28.41 58.46
C SER A 491 18.54 29.56 57.73
N SER A 492 17.29 29.89 58.03
CA SER A 492 16.65 30.07 59.34
C SER A 492 15.13 30.18 59.17
#